data_AF-A0A2N9HAF5-F1
#
_entry.id   AF-A0A2N9HAF5-F1
#
_cell.length_a   1.000
_cell.length_b   1.000
_cell.length_c   1.000
_cell.angle_alpha   90.00
_cell.angle_beta   90.00
_cell.angle_gamma   90.00
#
_symmetry.space_group_name_H-M   'P 1'
#
loop_
_entity.id
_entity.type
_entity.pdbx_description
1 polymer ?
#
loop_
_entity_poly.entity_id
_entity_poly.type
_entity_poly.pdbx_seq_one_letter_code
_entity_poly.pdbx_strand_id
1 'polypeptide(L)'
;MLKWGFNVDGNCVFCRNAIETRNHIFFDYSFSKKIWRNVMALCLISDPQFCWEHLVEWGSMHLKGKGLRANLCKLAWWATVYYLWSQRNALLHAGQVKTEDQILNLIKKDVKTRLSSKICFEDSILNRALCCNSGISSASLCSRSR
;
A
#
# COMPACT_ATOMS: atom_id res chain seq x y z
N MET A 1 11.98 6.13 -15.53
CA MET A 1 12.68 7.30 -14.97
C MET A 1 13.74 7.88 -15.92
N LEU A 2 14.06 7.19 -17.04
CA LEU A 2 15.03 7.59 -18.07
C LEU A 2 14.57 8.71 -19.03
N LYS A 3 13.41 9.34 -18.81
CA LYS A 3 12.85 10.33 -19.77
C LYS A 3 13.53 11.71 -19.73
N TRP A 4 14.53 11.90 -18.87
CA TRP A 4 15.15 13.21 -18.64
C TRP A 4 16.62 13.31 -19.09
N GLY A 5 17.07 12.44 -20.01
CA GLY A 5 18.37 12.62 -20.69
C GLY A 5 19.62 12.39 -19.83
N PHE A 6 19.47 11.95 -18.57
CA PHE A 6 20.59 11.53 -17.74
C PHE A 6 21.03 10.11 -18.13
N ASN A 7 22.34 9.92 -18.36
CA ASN A 7 22.96 8.62 -18.56
C ASN A 7 23.05 7.89 -17.21
N VAL A 8 21.91 7.35 -16.78
CA VAL A 8 21.79 6.55 -15.55
C VAL A 8 21.59 5.11 -15.99
N ASP A 9 22.25 4.17 -15.30
CA ASP A 9 21.96 2.75 -15.46
C ASP A 9 20.44 2.54 -15.33
N GLY A 10 19.82 2.06 -16.42
CA GLY A 10 18.39 1.84 -16.50
C GLY A 10 17.91 0.66 -15.66
N ASN A 11 18.84 -0.09 -15.08
CA ASN A 11 18.53 -1.23 -14.24
C ASN A 11 17.91 -0.81 -12.89
N CYS A 12 17.02 -1.65 -12.40
CA CYS A 12 16.38 -1.51 -11.11
C CYS A 12 17.41 -1.50 -9.99
N VAL A 13 17.34 -0.46 -9.15
CA VAL A 13 18.26 -0.27 -8.02
C VAL A 13 18.21 -1.45 -7.04
N PHE A 14 17.07 -2.16 -6.95
CA PHE A 14 16.92 -3.29 -6.06
C PHE A 14 17.57 -4.59 -6.55
N CYS A 15 17.41 -4.93 -7.84
CA CYS A 15 17.78 -6.24 -8.35
C CYS A 15 18.94 -6.23 -9.35
N ARG A 16 19.23 -5.07 -9.96
CA ARG A 16 20.26 -4.85 -11.01
C ARG A 16 20.15 -5.75 -12.25
N ASN A 17 19.06 -6.50 -12.39
CA ASN A 17 18.90 -7.53 -13.43
C ASN A 17 17.68 -7.28 -14.35
N ALA A 18 16.95 -6.19 -14.14
CA ALA A 18 15.78 -5.82 -14.94
C ALA A 18 15.70 -4.30 -15.05
N ILE A 19 15.08 -3.80 -16.13
CA ILE A 19 14.86 -2.36 -16.33
C ILE A 19 13.94 -1.81 -15.24
N GLU A 20 14.31 -0.67 -14.67
CA GLU A 20 13.52 0.03 -13.68
C GLU A 20 12.27 0.65 -14.31
N THR A 21 11.13 0.00 -14.09
CA THR A 21 9.80 0.51 -14.46
C THR A 21 8.94 0.71 -13.22
N ARG A 22 7.83 1.44 -13.37
CA ARG A 22 6.83 1.63 -12.29
C ARG A 22 6.29 0.28 -11.79
N ASN A 23 5.91 -0.59 -12.72
CA ASN A 23 5.41 -1.93 -12.38
C ASN A 23 6.51 -2.77 -11.73
N HIS A 24 7.75 -2.65 -12.19
CA HIS A 24 8.84 -3.41 -11.58
C HIS A 24 9.13 -2.99 -10.14
N ILE A 25 9.21 -1.68 -9.87
CA ILE A 25 9.43 -1.15 -8.52
C ILE A 25 8.31 -1.58 -7.57
N PHE A 26 7.06 -1.48 -8.00
CA PHE A 26 5.92 -1.64 -7.08
C PHE A 26 5.33 -3.06 -7.03
N PHE A 27 5.45 -3.86 -8.09
CA PHE A 27 4.66 -5.09 -8.23
C PHE A 27 5.41 -6.31 -8.79
N ASP A 28 6.44 -6.14 -9.62
CA ASP A 28 7.14 -7.31 -10.20
C ASP A 28 8.32 -7.79 -9.35
N TYR A 29 9.05 -6.87 -8.69
CA TYR A 29 10.17 -7.25 -7.85
C TYR A 29 9.70 -8.02 -6.60
N SER A 30 10.38 -9.11 -6.25
CA SER A 30 9.92 -10.06 -5.22
C SER A 30 9.66 -9.41 -3.86
N PHE A 31 10.52 -8.48 -3.45
CA PHE A 31 10.37 -7.70 -2.21
C PHE A 31 9.08 -6.87 -2.21
N SER A 32 8.87 -6.05 -3.24
CA SER A 32 7.71 -5.17 -3.31
C SER A 32 6.42 -5.96 -3.53
N LYS A 33 6.48 -7.02 -4.33
CA LYS A 33 5.37 -7.94 -4.57
C LYS A 33 4.84 -8.59 -3.29
N LYS A 34 5.73 -9.04 -2.40
CA LYS A 34 5.33 -9.61 -1.10
C LYS A 34 4.73 -8.55 -0.18
N ILE A 35 5.35 -7.37 -0.09
CA ILE A 35 4.80 -6.26 0.70
C ILE A 35 3.40 -5.91 0.21
N TRP A 36 3.20 -5.78 -1.10
CA TRP A 36 1.92 -5.47 -1.70
C TRP A 36 0.84 -6.52 -1.37
N ARG A 37 1.17 -7.81 -1.52
CA ARG A 37 0.27 -8.91 -1.12
C ARG A 37 -0.13 -8.83 0.34
N ASN A 38 0.84 -8.65 1.23
CA ASN A 38 0.59 -8.57 2.66
C ASN A 38 -0.30 -7.37 3.00
N VAL A 39 -0.04 -6.21 2.41
CA VAL A 39 -0.84 -4.99 2.63
C VAL A 39 -2.28 -5.16 2.14
N MET A 40 -2.47 -5.75 0.96
CA MET A 40 -3.80 -5.97 0.40
C MET A 40 -4.58 -7.06 1.14
N ALA A 41 -3.89 -8.08 1.65
CA ALA A 41 -4.51 -9.06 2.53
C ALA A 41 -5.08 -8.42 3.80
N LEU A 42 -4.42 -7.40 4.39
CA LEU A 42 -4.97 -6.64 5.52
C LEU A 42 -6.30 -5.95 5.17
N CYS A 43 -6.48 -5.58 3.90
CA CYS A 43 -7.70 -4.97 3.37
C CYS A 43 -8.78 -5.99 2.97
N LEU A 44 -8.61 -7.28 3.32
CA LEU A 44 -9.45 -8.40 2.89
C LEU A 44 -9.51 -8.55 1.35
N ILE A 45 -8.37 -8.34 0.68
CA ILE A 45 -8.21 -8.54 -0.77
C ILE A 45 -7.19 -9.65 -0.98
N SER A 46 -7.67 -10.84 -1.35
CA SER A 46 -6.87 -12.04 -1.56
C SER A 46 -6.13 -12.05 -2.89
N ASP A 47 -6.72 -11.45 -3.94
CA ASP A 47 -6.15 -11.36 -5.28
C ASP A 47 -5.96 -9.90 -5.70
N PRO A 48 -4.82 -9.27 -5.34
CA PRO A 48 -4.56 -7.89 -5.67
C PRO A 48 -4.03 -7.73 -7.10
N GLN A 49 -4.29 -6.57 -7.70
CA GLN A 49 -3.75 -6.22 -9.01
C GLN A 49 -2.24 -5.95 -8.91
N PHE A 50 -1.44 -6.55 -9.81
CA PHE A 50 0.01 -6.35 -9.92
C PHE A 50 0.42 -5.49 -11.12
N CYS A 51 -0.56 -4.95 -11.84
CA CYS A 51 -0.36 -4.01 -12.94
C CYS A 51 -0.91 -2.67 -12.50
N TRP A 52 -0.14 -1.59 -12.66
CA TRP A 52 -0.56 -0.26 -12.24
C TRP A 52 -1.87 0.17 -12.89
N GLU A 53 -1.99 -0.05 -14.20
CA GLU A 53 -3.15 0.34 -14.99
C GLU A 53 -4.42 -0.37 -14.49
N HIS A 54 -4.33 -1.69 -14.29
CA HIS A 54 -5.44 -2.49 -13.74
C HIS A 54 -5.76 -2.11 -12.29
N LEU A 55 -4.75 -1.76 -11.49
CA LEU A 55 -4.97 -1.31 -10.12
C LEU A 55 -5.74 0.02 -10.07
N VAL A 56 -5.43 0.95 -10.98
CA VAL A 56 -6.15 2.23 -11.11
C VAL A 56 -7.59 2.01 -11.56
N GLU A 57 -7.81 1.15 -12.55
CA GLU A 57 -9.15 0.78 -13.00
C GLU A 57 -9.96 0.12 -11.88
N TRP A 58 -9.40 -0.91 -11.26
CA TRP A 58 -10.01 -1.62 -10.13
C TRP A 58 -10.35 -0.66 -8.98
N GLY A 59 -9.42 0.22 -8.61
CA GLY A 59 -9.62 1.21 -7.55
C GLY A 59 -10.73 2.20 -7.88
N SER A 60 -10.80 2.64 -9.13
CA SER A 60 -11.84 3.55 -9.63
C SER A 60 -13.23 2.93 -9.55
N MET A 61 -13.33 1.62 -9.79
CA MET A 61 -14.59 0.88 -9.71
C MET A 61 -15.01 0.56 -8.27
N HIS A 62 -14.07 0.08 -7.43
CA HIS A 62 -14.39 -0.58 -6.16
C HIS A 62 -14.18 0.29 -4.91
N LEU A 63 -13.37 1.35 -4.99
CA LEU A 63 -13.02 2.17 -3.83
C LEU A 63 -13.77 3.51 -3.80
N LYS A 64 -14.99 3.55 -4.34
CA LYS A 64 -15.83 4.76 -4.31
C LYS A 64 -16.35 5.04 -2.89
N GLY A 65 -16.62 6.30 -2.59
CA GLY A 65 -17.22 6.73 -1.33
C GLY A 65 -16.25 6.87 -0.14
N LYS A 66 -16.84 6.99 1.06
CA LYS A 66 -16.18 7.32 2.34
C LYS A 66 -16.26 6.19 3.38
N GLY A 67 -16.63 4.97 2.99
CA GLY A 67 -16.69 3.83 3.91
C GLY A 67 -15.30 3.39 4.40
N LEU A 68 -15.26 2.61 5.49
CA LEU A 68 -14.01 2.14 6.10
C LEU A 68 -13.14 1.39 5.08
N ARG A 69 -13.72 0.39 4.38
CA ARG A 69 -12.99 -0.39 3.37
C ARG A 69 -12.35 0.50 2.31
N ALA A 70 -13.10 1.46 1.76
CA ALA A 70 -12.61 2.36 0.72
C ALA A 70 -11.45 3.24 1.23
N ASN A 71 -11.58 3.81 2.43
CA ASN A 71 -10.50 4.61 3.03
C ASN A 71 -9.28 3.75 3.36
N LEU A 72 -9.48 2.59 3.97
CA LEU A 72 -8.42 1.66 4.32
C LEU A 72 -7.61 1.24 3.08
N CYS A 73 -8.28 0.78 2.03
CA CYS A 73 -7.61 0.36 0.80
C CYS A 73 -6.85 1.52 0.12
N LYS A 74 -7.45 2.72 0.08
CA LYS A 74 -6.78 3.91 -0.47
C LYS A 74 -5.53 4.23 0.33
N LEU A 75 -5.64 4.35 1.65
CA LEU A 75 -4.50 4.67 2.52
C LEU A 75 -3.41 3.61 2.41
N ALA A 76 -3.78 2.33 2.42
CA ALA A 76 -2.87 1.21 2.29
C ALA A 76 -2.12 1.24 0.95
N TRP A 77 -2.82 1.54 -0.15
CA TRP A 77 -2.22 1.70 -1.47
C TRP A 77 -1.24 2.88 -1.49
N TRP A 78 -1.68 4.08 -1.10
CA TRP A 78 -0.81 5.27 -1.07
C TRP A 78 0.43 5.08 -0.19
N ALA A 79 0.26 4.53 1.01
CA ALA A 79 1.36 4.25 1.92
C ALA A 79 2.35 3.25 1.31
N THR A 80 1.88 2.19 0.65
CA THR A 80 2.76 1.21 0.01
C THR A 80 3.62 1.84 -1.08
N VAL A 81 3.00 2.62 -1.97
CA VAL A 81 3.73 3.35 -3.03
C VAL A 81 4.77 4.28 -2.41
N TYR A 82 4.38 5.04 -1.38
CA TYR A 82 5.28 5.97 -0.69
C TYR A 82 6.48 5.27 -0.07
N TYR A 83 6.27 4.23 0.74
CA TYR A 83 7.36 3.57 1.46
C TYR A 83 8.26 2.74 0.54
N LEU A 84 7.74 2.12 -0.52
CA LEU A 84 8.57 1.45 -1.53
C LEU A 84 9.42 2.46 -2.31
N TRP A 85 8.84 3.60 -2.68
CA TRP A 85 9.60 4.66 -3.35
C TRP A 85 10.67 5.27 -2.44
N SER A 86 10.34 5.52 -1.18
CA SER A 86 11.28 5.98 -0.16
C SER A 86 12.42 4.99 0.04
N GLN A 87 12.11 3.68 0.08
CA GLN A 87 13.11 2.62 0.17
C GLN A 87 14.03 2.58 -1.07
N ARG A 88 13.48 2.77 -2.28
CA ARG A 88 14.30 2.90 -3.50
C ARG A 88 15.27 4.08 -3.38
N ASN A 89 14.80 5.25 -2.95
CA ASN A 89 15.64 6.43 -2.78
C ASN A 89 16.71 6.25 -1.71
N ALA A 90 16.36 5.63 -0.57
CA ALA A 90 17.30 5.35 0.50
C ALA A 90 18.41 4.38 0.05
N LEU A 91 18.07 3.39 -0.78
CA LEU A 91 19.06 2.50 -1.36
C LEU A 91 19.96 3.23 -2.36
N LEU A 92 19.38 4.06 -3.23
CA LEU A 92 20.12 4.82 -4.25
C LEU A 92 21.10 5.83 -3.64
N HIS A 93 20.70 6.56 -2.60
CA HIS A 93 21.48 7.68 -2.06
C HIS A 93 22.26 7.35 -0.78
N ALA A 94 21.84 6.35 -0.01
CA ALA A 94 22.44 6.02 1.29
C ALA A 94 22.82 4.54 1.43
N GLY A 95 22.57 3.70 0.40
CA GLY A 95 22.87 2.26 0.47
C GLY A 95 22.05 1.50 1.51
N GLN A 96 20.98 2.10 2.06
CA GLN A 96 20.23 1.53 3.18
C GLN A 96 19.06 0.66 2.70
N VAL A 97 18.95 -0.55 3.26
CA VAL A 97 17.84 -1.47 2.99
C VAL A 97 17.10 -1.80 4.29
N LYS A 98 15.79 -1.54 4.31
CA LYS A 98 14.89 -2.05 5.36
C LYS A 98 14.38 -3.42 4.95
N THR A 99 14.13 -4.27 5.94
CA THR A 99 13.50 -5.58 5.72
C THR A 99 12.04 -5.43 5.27
N GLU A 100 11.48 -6.48 4.68
CA GLU A 100 10.07 -6.53 4.27
C GLU A 100 9.15 -6.20 5.46
N ASP A 101 9.44 -6.76 6.64
CA ASP A 101 8.68 -6.53 7.87
C ASP A 101 8.78 -5.09 8.38
N GLN A 102 9.96 -4.47 8.29
CA GLN A 102 10.13 -3.07 8.69
C GLN A 102 9.27 -2.14 7.81
N ILE A 103 9.27 -2.35 6.49
CA ILE A 103 8.42 -1.57 5.58
C ILE A 103 6.94 -1.86 5.85
N LEU A 104 6.56 -3.12 6.02
CA LEU A 104 5.19 -3.52 6.32
C LEU A 104 4.66 -2.88 7.61
N ASN A 105 5.49 -2.83 8.67
CA ASN A 105 5.13 -2.21 9.94
C ASN A 105 5.01 -0.68 9.83
N LEU A 106 5.86 -0.04 9.02
CA LEU A 106 5.73 1.39 8.73
C LEU A 106 4.39 1.70 8.02
N ILE A 107 4.04 0.90 7.01
CA ILE A 107 2.76 1.03 6.29
C ILE A 107 1.58 0.82 7.25
N LYS A 108 1.58 -0.26 8.03
CA LYS A 108 0.52 -0.55 9.01
C LYS A 108 0.33 0.60 10.00
N LYS A 109 1.43 1.13 10.54
CA LYS A 109 1.39 2.25 11.48
C LYS A 109 0.81 3.51 10.84
N ASP A 110 1.29 3.88 9.66
CA ASP A 110 0.82 5.08 8.94
C ASP A 110 -0.67 5.00 8.61
N VAL A 111 -1.11 3.85 8.06
CA VAL A 111 -2.53 3.61 7.74
C VAL A 111 -3.39 3.69 9.00
N LYS A 112 -2.98 3.03 10.09
CA LYS A 112 -3.72 3.06 11.37
C LYS A 112 -3.82 4.48 11.91
N THR A 113 -2.72 5.22 11.97
CA THR A 113 -2.71 6.61 12.45
C THR A 113 -3.61 7.52 11.62
N ARG A 114 -3.57 7.41 10.29
CA ARG A 114 -4.40 8.24 9.39
C ARG A 114 -5.88 7.87 9.40
N LEU A 115 -6.20 6.61 9.71
CA LEU A 115 -7.58 6.16 9.77
C LEU A 115 -8.22 6.50 11.12
N SER A 116 -7.48 6.36 12.23
CA SER A 116 -7.96 6.74 13.57
C SER A 116 -8.25 8.23 13.70
N SER A 117 -7.59 9.09 12.92
CA SER A 117 -7.88 10.53 12.89
C SER A 117 -9.11 10.90 12.04
N LYS A 118 -9.68 9.95 11.28
CA LYS A 118 -10.73 10.20 10.30
C LYS A 118 -12.00 9.39 10.61
N ILE A 119 -12.84 9.98 11.47
CA ILE A 119 -14.29 9.74 11.54
C ILE A 119 -14.69 8.36 12.08
N CYS A 120 -15.84 8.33 12.76
CA CYS A 120 -16.46 7.07 13.19
C CYS A 120 -17.16 6.38 12.01
N PHE A 121 -16.84 5.12 11.75
CA PHE A 121 -17.47 4.33 10.69
C PHE A 121 -18.67 3.56 11.22
N GLU A 122 -19.62 3.18 10.35
CA GLU A 122 -20.72 2.30 10.75
C GLU A 122 -20.19 0.98 11.34
N ASP A 123 -20.74 0.57 12.48
CA ASP A 123 -20.48 -0.74 13.04
C ASP A 123 -21.24 -1.83 12.27
N SER A 124 -20.55 -2.47 11.34
CA SER A 124 -21.03 -3.59 10.53
C SER A 124 -20.10 -4.79 10.65
N ILE A 125 -20.60 -6.00 10.35
CA ILE A 125 -19.78 -7.24 10.35
C ILE A 125 -18.53 -7.07 9.49
N LEU A 126 -18.67 -6.48 8.30
CA LEU A 126 -17.55 -6.20 7.41
C LEU A 126 -16.52 -5.28 8.06
N ASN A 127 -16.95 -4.20 8.70
CA ASN A 127 -16.05 -3.23 9.31
C ASN A 127 -15.34 -3.81 10.55
N ARG A 128 -16.02 -4.64 11.34
CA ARG A 128 -15.38 -5.40 12.44
C ARG A 128 -14.31 -6.35 11.89
N ALA A 129 -14.61 -7.10 10.83
CA ALA A 129 -13.64 -8.00 10.20
C ALA A 129 -12.42 -7.25 9.66
N LEU A 130 -12.63 -6.09 9.01
CA LEU A 130 -11.53 -5.22 8.56
C LEU A 130 -10.69 -4.72 9.73
N CYS A 131 -11.32 -4.27 10.82
CA CYS A 131 -10.61 -3.84 12.03
C CYS A 131 -9.74 -4.95 12.61
N CYS A 132 -10.28 -6.16 12.78
CA CYS A 132 -9.54 -7.32 13.29
C CYS A 132 -8.35 -7.67 12.39
N ASN A 133 -8.58 -7.76 11.08
CA ASN A 133 -7.57 -8.20 10.12
C ASN A 133 -6.45 -7.16 9.93
N SER A 134 -6.78 -5.87 9.97
CA SER A 134 -5.81 -4.77 9.86
C SER A 134 -5.19 -4.31 11.18
N GLY A 135 -5.62 -4.85 12.33
CA GLY A 135 -5.16 -4.41 13.66
C GLY A 135 -5.58 -2.98 14.04
N ILE A 136 -6.70 -2.51 13.48
CA ILE A 136 -7.31 -1.21 13.78
C ILE A 136 -8.26 -1.38 14.96
N SER A 137 -8.32 -0.39 15.85
CA SER A 137 -9.24 -0.42 16.98
C SER A 137 -10.70 -0.35 16.52
N SER A 138 -11.54 -1.26 17.04
CA SER A 138 -12.99 -1.24 16.85
C SER A 138 -13.65 -0.02 17.50
N ALA A 139 -12.95 0.73 18.35
CA ALA A 139 -13.42 1.99 18.92
C ALA A 139 -13.68 3.09 17.87
N SER A 140 -13.21 2.89 16.64
CA SER A 140 -13.52 3.75 15.49
C SER A 140 -14.88 3.43 14.83
N LEU A 141 -15.64 2.46 15.36
CA LEU A 141 -16.96 2.08 14.88
C LEU A 141 -18.07 2.68 15.76
N CYS A 142 -19.12 3.21 15.14
CA CYS A 142 -20.29 3.79 15.77
C CYS A 142 -21.55 3.04 15.37
N SER A 143 -22.49 2.92 16.32
CA SER A 143 -23.86 2.48 16.01
C SER A 143 -24.51 3.50 15.06
N ARG A 144 -25.24 3.01 14.04
CA ARG A 144 -26.03 3.89 13.17
C ARG A 144 -26.99 4.73 14.02
N SER A 145 -26.91 6.06 13.92
CA SER A 145 -28.07 6.90 14.22
C SER A 145 -29.16 6.55 13.22
N ARG A 146 -30.30 6.07 13.73
CA ARG A 146 -31.49 5.77 12.91
C ARG A 146 -31.93 6.99 12.11
#